data_AF-H9ULS8-F1
#
_entry.id   AF-H9ULS8-F1
#
_cell.length_a   1.000
_cell.length_b   1.000
_cell.length_c   1.000
_cell.angle_alpha   90.00
_cell.angle_beta   90.00
_cell.angle_gamma   90.00
#
_symmetry.space_group_name_H-M   'P 1'
#
loop_
_entity.id
_entity.type
_entity.pdbx_description
1 polymer ?
#
loop_
_entity_poly.entity_id
_entity_poly.type
_entity_poly.pdbx_seq_one_letter_code
_entity_poly.pdbx_strand_id
1 'polypeptide(L)'
;MSTTQSDAPEKKRFSLSKLTVYLGSAALLLGGVAIGFAGGALLGSGDAATPQPADDGFAQARPQLEQQLIQEREREAFSNHLDQLRADGDIQTYPERIDGGDAGTVIAVVNGSDILLADYQPLEAQQIQAMTSQGLDPDSEEMREMIDQQRPQLIDHFITRTLLMQQVAQEGITIGDDQIDEQIAVYSQQFGSEEALYEQLDQVGLSREQFYAEIREELAVQEYIEAFLDTALSDADLEFSEEELREMYEMQQQMQQQQMQQQMPQQP
;
A
#
# COMPACT_ATOMS: atom_id res chain seq x y z
N MET A 1 -5.82 -13.93 50.16
CA MET A 1 -5.08 -14.80 49.22
C MET A 1 -5.20 -14.13 47.87
N SER A 2 -4.16 -13.39 47.49
CA SER A 2 -4.13 -12.60 46.26
C SER A 2 -3.86 -13.53 45.09
N THR A 3 -4.74 -13.51 44.10
CA THR A 3 -4.52 -14.17 42.82
C THR A 3 -3.66 -13.24 41.97
N THR A 4 -2.45 -13.68 41.67
CA THR A 4 -1.52 -12.98 40.78
C THR A 4 -2.10 -12.99 39.37
N GLN A 5 -2.52 -11.82 38.90
CA GLN A 5 -2.86 -11.59 37.49
C GLN A 5 -1.53 -11.51 36.74
N SER A 6 -1.29 -12.50 35.88
CA SER A 6 -0.14 -12.56 34.99
C SER A 6 -0.33 -11.49 33.92
N ASP A 7 0.36 -10.36 34.07
CA ASP A 7 0.60 -9.41 32.99
C ASP A 7 1.49 -10.11 31.94
N ALA A 8 0.88 -10.52 30.83
CA ALA A 8 1.63 -10.76 29.60
C ALA A 8 1.78 -9.39 28.91
N PRO A 9 2.96 -9.06 28.34
CA PRO A 9 3.14 -7.80 27.64
C PRO A 9 2.17 -7.73 26.45
N GLU A 10 1.38 -6.66 26.38
CA GLU A 10 0.66 -6.28 25.16
C GLU A 10 1.69 -6.12 24.04
N LYS A 11 1.76 -7.10 23.15
CA LYS A 11 2.49 -6.94 21.88
C LYS A 11 1.88 -5.74 21.17
N LYS A 12 2.71 -4.76 20.82
CA LYS A 12 2.30 -3.60 20.03
C LYS A 12 1.67 -4.12 18.74
N ARG A 13 0.35 -4.05 18.62
CA ARG A 13 -0.36 -4.44 17.40
C ARG A 13 0.08 -3.51 16.28
N PHE A 14 0.69 -4.08 15.24
CA PHE A 14 1.15 -3.35 14.07
C PHE A 14 -0.03 -2.66 13.36
N SER A 15 0.13 -1.39 12.98
CA SER A 15 -0.91 -0.60 12.33
C SER A 15 -0.78 -0.73 10.81
N LEU A 16 -1.38 -1.76 10.22
CA LEU A 16 -1.30 -2.08 8.78
C LEU A 16 -2.06 -1.14 7.83
N SER A 17 -2.66 -0.05 8.31
CA SER A 17 -3.47 0.90 7.50
C SER A 17 -2.71 1.58 6.34
N LYS A 18 -1.46 1.22 6.06
CA LYS A 18 -0.57 1.83 5.06
C LYS A 18 0.09 0.81 4.11
N LEU A 19 0.10 -0.49 4.41
CA LEU A 19 0.63 -1.51 3.50
C LEU A 19 -0.35 -1.86 2.37
N THR A 20 -1.62 -1.45 2.48
CA THR A 20 -2.66 -1.50 1.43
C THR A 20 -2.20 -0.89 0.10
N VAL A 21 -1.22 0.04 0.13
CA VAL A 21 -0.65 0.68 -1.07
C VAL A 21 -0.01 -0.34 -2.03
N TYR A 22 0.45 -1.51 -1.56
CA TYR A 22 1.09 -2.51 -2.41
C TYR A 22 0.12 -3.46 -3.12
N LEU A 23 -1.13 -3.57 -2.65
CA LEU A 23 -2.04 -4.65 -3.06
C LEU A 23 -3.12 -4.26 -4.07
N GLY A 24 -3.16 -3.01 -4.54
CA GLY A 24 -3.92 -2.63 -5.73
C GLY A 24 -5.35 -3.18 -5.79
N SER A 25 -6.15 -3.03 -4.74
CA SER A 25 -7.54 -3.54 -4.69
C SER A 25 -8.54 -2.56 -5.30
N ALA A 26 -9.82 -2.95 -5.44
CA ALA A 26 -10.92 -2.09 -5.89
C ALA A 26 -11.05 -0.73 -5.20
N ALA A 27 -10.39 -0.50 -4.05
CA ALA A 27 -10.26 0.83 -3.47
C ALA A 27 -9.58 1.83 -4.43
N LEU A 28 -8.69 1.37 -5.32
CA LEU A 28 -8.15 2.18 -6.43
C LEU A 28 -9.15 2.35 -7.57
N LEU A 29 -10.01 1.35 -7.85
CA LEU A 29 -11.01 1.37 -8.93
C LEU A 29 -12.08 2.45 -8.73
N LEU A 30 -12.48 2.73 -7.47
CA LEU A 30 -13.58 3.67 -7.16
C LEU A 30 -13.19 5.15 -7.16
N GLY A 31 -12.01 5.50 -7.66
CA GLY A 31 -11.58 6.88 -7.86
C GLY A 31 -10.37 7.21 -6.99
N GLY A 32 -9.39 7.84 -7.64
CA GLY A 32 -8.10 8.23 -7.07
C GLY A 32 -8.19 9.20 -5.89
N VAL A 33 -8.62 8.70 -4.74
CA VAL A 33 -8.19 9.18 -3.45
C VAL A 33 -7.11 8.22 -3.00
N ALA A 34 -5.87 8.53 -3.42
CA ALA A 34 -4.74 8.20 -2.58
C ALA A 34 -5.17 8.50 -1.14
N ILE A 35 -5.09 7.53 -0.24
CA ILE A 35 -5.34 7.70 1.19
C ILE A 35 -4.30 8.70 1.69
N GLY A 36 -4.57 9.96 1.44
CA GLY A 36 -3.96 11.10 2.07
C GLY A 36 -4.56 11.10 3.46
N PHE A 37 -3.77 10.59 4.41
CA PHE A 37 -4.00 10.88 5.81
C PHE A 37 -4.13 12.40 5.94
N ALA A 38 -5.36 12.88 6.12
CA ALA A 38 -5.67 14.19 6.64
C ALA A 38 -5.25 14.22 8.12
N GLY A 39 -3.95 14.29 8.35
CA GLY A 39 -3.39 14.87 9.57
C GLY A 39 -3.57 16.37 9.49
N GLY A 40 -4.79 16.83 9.79
CA GLY A 40 -5.10 18.25 9.89
C GLY A 40 -4.30 18.89 11.01
N ALA A 41 -3.17 19.51 10.66
CA ALA A 41 -2.60 20.61 11.42
C ALA A 41 -2.88 21.90 10.62
N LEU A 42 -3.93 22.61 11.05
CA LEU A 42 -4.20 23.99 10.66
C LEU A 42 -2.91 24.82 10.76
N LEU A 43 -2.46 25.34 9.62
CA LEU A 43 -1.48 26.44 9.55
C LEU A 43 -2.11 27.69 10.18
N GLY A 44 -1.99 27.79 11.50
CA GLY A 44 -2.16 29.02 12.24
C GLY A 44 -1.09 30.00 11.80
N SER A 45 -1.53 31.12 11.25
CA SER A 45 -0.71 32.30 10.99
C SER A 45 -0.24 32.83 12.34
N GLY A 46 1.06 32.75 12.64
CA GLY A 46 1.60 33.20 13.91
C GLY A 46 3.11 33.34 13.88
N ASP A 47 3.54 34.59 13.66
CA ASP A 47 4.79 35.23 14.09
C ASP A 47 6.15 34.54 13.84
N ALA A 48 7.12 35.35 13.42
CA ALA A 48 8.51 34.96 13.26
C ALA A 48 9.09 34.49 14.60
N ALA A 49 9.11 33.17 14.81
CA ALA A 49 9.67 32.56 16.00
C ALA A 49 11.19 32.45 15.89
N THR A 50 11.84 32.88 16.96
CA THR A 50 13.26 32.73 17.27
C THR A 50 13.73 31.28 17.14
N PRO A 51 15.02 31.01 16.87
CA PRO A 51 15.53 29.64 16.79
C PRO A 51 15.37 28.97 18.16
N GLN A 52 14.47 28.00 18.23
CA GLN A 52 14.22 27.18 19.42
C GLN A 52 15.40 26.20 19.60
N PRO A 53 15.87 25.95 20.84
CA PRO A 53 17.00 25.05 21.07
C PRO A 53 16.68 23.64 20.52
N ALA A 54 17.63 23.05 19.80
CA ALA A 54 17.47 21.81 19.04
C ALA A 54 16.94 20.61 19.86
N ASP A 55 17.13 20.61 21.19
CA ASP A 55 16.68 19.53 22.08
C ASP A 55 15.15 19.49 22.28
N ASP A 56 14.44 20.62 22.25
CA ASP A 56 12.99 20.65 22.49
C ASP A 56 12.20 20.11 21.29
N GLY A 57 12.72 20.29 20.08
CA GLY A 57 12.13 19.78 18.83
C GLY A 57 12.34 18.28 18.64
N PHE A 58 13.55 17.80 18.97
CA PHE A 58 13.87 16.36 18.90
C PHE A 58 13.01 15.54 19.87
N ALA A 59 12.86 16.00 21.11
CA ALA A 59 12.03 15.30 22.10
C ALA A 59 10.56 15.15 21.68
N GLN A 60 10.02 16.14 20.94
CA GLN A 60 8.66 16.10 20.39
C GLN A 60 8.56 15.22 19.15
N ALA A 61 9.58 15.23 18.30
CA ALA A 61 9.61 14.43 17.07
C ALA A 61 9.87 12.94 17.35
N ARG A 62 10.51 12.61 18.48
CA ARG A 62 10.96 11.25 18.80
C ARG A 62 9.91 10.15 18.56
N PRO A 63 8.65 10.22 19.03
CA PRO A 63 7.67 9.16 18.78
C PRO A 63 7.34 8.98 17.29
N GLN A 64 7.35 10.08 16.53
CA GLN A 64 7.11 10.05 15.09
C GLN A 64 8.31 9.44 14.35
N LEU A 65 9.53 9.76 14.77
CA LEU A 65 10.76 9.19 14.23
C LEU A 65 10.81 7.68 14.50
N GLU A 66 10.53 7.25 15.73
CA GLU A 66 10.44 5.82 16.07
C GLU A 66 9.41 5.11 15.16
N GLN A 67 8.21 5.68 15.00
CA GLN A 67 7.19 5.10 14.14
C GLN A 67 7.59 5.04 12.65
N GLN A 68 8.41 5.98 12.18
CA GLN A 68 8.94 5.97 10.81
C GLN A 68 9.99 4.88 10.62
N LEU A 69 10.90 4.70 11.57
CA LEU A 69 11.90 3.64 11.52
C LEU A 69 11.25 2.25 11.59
N ILE A 70 10.21 2.08 12.42
CA ILE A 70 9.41 0.84 12.43
C ILE A 70 8.87 0.55 11.02
N GLN A 71 8.22 1.53 10.39
CA GLN A 71 7.69 1.37 9.03
C GLN A 71 8.80 1.05 8.01
N GLU A 72 9.99 1.64 8.17
CA GLU A 72 11.13 1.33 7.31
C GLU A 72 11.61 -0.12 7.49
N ARG A 73 11.74 -0.59 8.73
CA ARG A 73 12.09 -1.99 9.06
C ARG A 73 11.06 -2.98 8.54
N GLU A 74 9.77 -2.69 8.74
CA GLU A 74 8.67 -3.50 8.20
C GLU A 74 8.72 -3.58 6.67
N ARG A 75 8.90 -2.44 6.00
CA ARG A 75 9.00 -2.38 4.55
C ARG A 75 10.22 -3.14 4.04
N GLU A 76 11.37 -3.02 4.71
CA GLU A 76 12.59 -3.76 4.35
C GLU A 76 12.37 -5.27 4.51
N ALA A 77 11.84 -5.71 5.64
CA ALA A 77 11.53 -7.11 5.90
C ALA A 77 10.56 -7.68 4.87
N PHE A 78 9.47 -6.95 4.59
CA PHE A 78 8.49 -7.36 3.58
C PHE A 78 9.06 -7.35 2.17
N SER A 79 9.87 -6.37 1.79
CA SER A 79 10.55 -6.33 0.49
C SER A 79 11.45 -7.54 0.30
N ASN A 80 12.28 -7.85 1.31
CA ASN A 80 13.16 -9.01 1.28
C ASN A 80 12.37 -10.33 1.17
N HIS A 81 11.21 -10.39 1.81
CA HIS A 81 10.30 -11.53 1.71
C HIS A 81 9.71 -11.69 0.31
N LEU A 82 9.24 -10.61 -0.31
CA LEU A 82 8.76 -10.65 -1.70
C LEU A 82 9.86 -11.09 -2.67
N ASP A 83 11.10 -10.62 -2.47
CA ASP A 83 12.24 -11.04 -3.27
C ASP A 83 12.54 -12.53 -3.10
N GLN A 84 12.43 -13.06 -1.89
CA GLN A 84 12.57 -14.50 -1.62
C GLN A 84 11.46 -15.32 -2.29
N LEU A 85 10.19 -14.92 -2.14
CA LEU A 85 9.06 -15.60 -2.78
C LEU A 85 9.21 -15.65 -4.31
N ARG A 86 9.78 -14.59 -4.91
CA ARG A 86 10.07 -14.53 -6.34
C ARG A 86 11.24 -15.41 -6.74
N ALA A 87 12.30 -15.44 -5.94
CA ALA A 87 13.47 -16.26 -6.20
C ALA A 87 13.14 -17.77 -6.10
N ASP A 88 12.25 -18.14 -5.18
CA ASP A 88 11.83 -19.52 -4.95
C ASP A 88 10.73 -19.98 -5.91
N GLY A 89 9.95 -19.04 -6.46
CA GLY A 89 8.85 -19.33 -7.37
C GLY A 89 9.27 -19.64 -8.82
N ASP A 90 8.55 -20.55 -9.47
CA ASP A 90 8.59 -20.72 -10.93
C ASP A 90 7.68 -19.68 -11.59
N ILE A 91 8.29 -18.60 -12.08
CA ILE A 91 7.60 -17.45 -12.69
C ILE A 91 7.94 -17.38 -14.18
N GLN A 92 6.90 -17.41 -15.01
CA GLN A 92 7.02 -17.26 -16.46
C GLN A 92 6.09 -16.15 -16.91
N THR A 93 6.58 -15.19 -17.69
CA THR A 93 5.78 -14.07 -18.19
C THR A 93 5.74 -14.07 -19.71
N TYR A 94 4.62 -13.63 -20.26
CA TYR A 94 4.33 -13.60 -21.68
C TYR A 94 3.68 -12.26 -22.08
N PRO A 95 4.34 -11.11 -21.84
CA PRO A 95 3.79 -9.79 -22.14
C PRO A 95 3.40 -9.63 -23.61
N GLU A 96 4.08 -10.33 -24.53
CA GLU A 96 3.79 -10.30 -25.96
C GLU A 96 2.42 -10.88 -26.33
N ARG A 97 1.75 -11.59 -25.41
CA ARG A 97 0.43 -12.17 -25.61
C ARG A 97 -0.71 -11.22 -25.24
N ILE A 98 -0.39 -10.07 -24.62
CA ILE A 98 -1.38 -9.05 -24.27
C ILE A 98 -2.00 -8.47 -25.54
N ASP A 99 -1.16 -8.17 -26.54
CA ASP A 99 -1.61 -7.58 -27.80
C ASP A 99 -2.33 -8.62 -28.67
N GLY A 100 -3.65 -8.49 -28.78
CA GLY A 100 -4.49 -9.34 -29.62
C GLY A 100 -4.92 -10.67 -28.98
N GLY A 101 -4.62 -10.87 -27.69
CA GLY A 101 -5.15 -11.98 -26.90
C GLY A 101 -6.65 -11.83 -26.59
N ASP A 102 -7.28 -12.95 -26.23
CA ASP A 102 -8.64 -12.99 -25.70
C ASP A 102 -8.64 -13.17 -24.17
N ALA A 103 -9.82 -13.14 -23.55
CA ALA A 103 -9.98 -13.25 -22.10
C ALA A 103 -9.31 -14.51 -21.49
N GLY A 104 -9.19 -15.61 -22.25
CA GLY A 104 -8.57 -16.85 -21.78
C GLY A 104 -7.06 -16.92 -21.99
N THR A 105 -6.45 -15.87 -22.54
CA THR A 105 -5.03 -15.85 -22.84
C THR A 105 -4.20 -15.75 -21.57
N VAL A 106 -3.28 -16.70 -21.38
CA VAL A 106 -2.35 -16.72 -20.23
C VAL A 106 -1.19 -15.76 -20.50
N ILE A 107 -1.07 -14.72 -19.67
CA ILE A 107 -0.05 -13.67 -19.76
C ILE A 107 1.10 -13.87 -18.77
N ALA A 108 0.89 -14.67 -17.73
CA ALA A 108 1.95 -15.13 -16.83
C ALA A 108 1.53 -16.43 -16.13
N VAL A 109 2.50 -17.18 -15.63
CA VAL A 109 2.30 -18.39 -14.82
C VAL A 109 3.18 -18.28 -13.57
N VAL A 110 2.61 -18.54 -12.40
CA VAL A 110 3.30 -18.46 -11.10
C VAL A 110 3.07 -19.75 -10.33
N ASN A 111 4.10 -20.58 -10.18
CA ASN A 111 4.02 -21.90 -9.53
C ASN A 111 2.89 -22.79 -10.10
N GLY A 112 2.64 -22.67 -11.41
CA GLY A 112 1.58 -23.39 -12.12
C GLY A 112 0.19 -22.75 -12.05
N SER A 113 0.02 -21.61 -11.37
CA SER A 113 -1.19 -20.79 -11.44
C SER A 113 -1.13 -19.84 -12.64
N ASP A 114 -2.13 -19.89 -13.51
CA ASP A 114 -2.25 -18.99 -14.66
C ASP A 114 -2.75 -17.60 -14.22
N ILE A 115 -2.14 -16.56 -14.81
CA ILE A 115 -2.62 -15.18 -14.76
C ILE A 115 -3.19 -14.88 -16.14
N LEU A 116 -4.49 -14.57 -16.18
CA LEU A 116 -5.23 -14.42 -17.43
C LEU A 116 -5.30 -12.95 -17.86
N LEU A 117 -5.41 -12.75 -19.16
CA LEU A 117 -5.62 -11.42 -19.74
C LEU A 117 -6.92 -10.78 -19.25
N ALA A 118 -7.94 -11.58 -18.92
CA ALA A 118 -9.19 -11.11 -18.32
C ALA A 118 -9.01 -10.38 -16.99
N ASP A 119 -8.03 -10.77 -16.18
CA ASP A 119 -7.73 -10.12 -14.89
C ASP A 119 -6.94 -8.82 -15.10
N TYR A 120 -6.07 -8.80 -16.11
CA TYR A 120 -5.20 -7.69 -16.45
C TYR A 120 -5.93 -6.51 -17.13
N GLN A 121 -6.79 -6.80 -18.11
CA GLN A 121 -7.42 -5.79 -18.96
C GLN A 121 -8.21 -4.70 -18.19
N PRO A 122 -9.02 -5.04 -17.16
CA PRO A 122 -9.73 -4.02 -16.39
C PRO A 122 -8.79 -2.99 -15.73
N LEU A 123 -7.66 -3.45 -15.20
CA LEU A 123 -6.72 -2.58 -14.49
C LEU A 123 -5.87 -1.73 -15.46
N GLU A 124 -5.55 -2.24 -16.66
CA GLU A 124 -4.97 -1.44 -17.74
C GLU A 124 -5.95 -0.37 -18.23
N ALA A 125 -7.21 -0.74 -18.49
CA ALA A 125 -8.25 0.18 -18.94
C ALA A 125 -8.48 1.32 -17.93
N GLN A 126 -8.40 1.03 -16.64
CA GLN A 126 -8.49 2.03 -15.58
C GLN A 126 -7.32 3.02 -15.64
N GLN A 127 -6.08 2.55 -15.81
CA GLN A 127 -4.90 3.41 -15.91
C GLN A 127 -5.01 4.34 -17.12
N ILE A 128 -5.46 3.82 -18.27
CA ILE A 128 -5.74 4.63 -19.47
C ILE A 128 -6.78 5.70 -19.14
N GLN A 129 -7.91 5.32 -18.53
CA GLN A 129 -8.96 6.28 -18.16
C GLN A 129 -8.43 7.37 -17.21
N ALA A 130 -7.55 7.02 -16.26
CA ALA A 130 -6.93 7.98 -15.35
C ALA A 130 -6.01 8.97 -16.09
N MET A 131 -5.24 8.51 -17.08
CA MET A 131 -4.40 9.37 -17.91
C MET A 131 -5.22 10.26 -18.86
N THR A 132 -6.26 9.71 -19.47
CA THR A 132 -7.20 10.49 -20.29
C THR A 132 -7.92 11.56 -19.47
N SER A 133 -8.27 11.26 -18.23
CA SER A 133 -8.87 12.25 -17.32
C SER A 133 -7.89 13.37 -16.93
N GLN A 134 -6.58 13.12 -17.03
CA GLN A 134 -5.53 14.13 -16.86
C GLN A 134 -5.25 14.93 -18.15
N GLY A 135 -5.98 14.63 -19.23
CA GLY A 135 -5.91 15.35 -20.51
C GLY A 135 -4.99 14.72 -21.56
N LEU A 136 -4.45 13.52 -21.32
CA LEU A 136 -3.72 12.78 -22.36
C LEU A 136 -4.68 12.23 -23.42
N ASP A 137 -4.30 12.38 -24.68
CA ASP A 137 -5.04 11.80 -25.80
C ASP A 137 -4.84 10.27 -25.81
N PRO A 138 -5.91 9.45 -25.70
CA PRO A 138 -5.81 8.00 -25.68
C PRO A 138 -5.20 7.39 -26.94
N ASP A 139 -5.27 8.09 -28.08
CA ASP A 139 -4.76 7.59 -29.36
C ASP A 139 -3.32 8.04 -29.66
N SER A 140 -2.72 8.84 -28.78
CA SER A 140 -1.39 9.40 -28.96
C SER A 140 -0.26 8.36 -28.84
N GLU A 141 0.87 8.65 -29.48
CA GLU A 141 2.08 7.83 -29.34
C GLU A 141 2.66 7.89 -27.91
N GLU A 142 2.56 9.05 -27.25
CA GLU A 142 2.91 9.23 -25.84
C GLU A 142 2.12 8.29 -24.93
N MET A 143 0.80 8.19 -25.12
CA MET A 143 -0.04 7.27 -24.35
C MET A 143 0.41 5.81 -24.53
N ARG A 144 0.71 5.40 -25.77
CA ARG A 144 1.16 4.03 -26.06
C ARG A 144 2.48 3.71 -25.38
N GLU A 145 3.45 4.63 -25.43
CA GLU A 145 4.73 4.47 -24.75
C GLU A 145 4.56 4.37 -23.22
N MET A 146 3.67 5.18 -22.63
CA MET A 146 3.38 5.11 -21.19
C MET A 146 2.74 3.77 -20.79
N ILE A 147 1.76 3.30 -21.57
CA ILE A 147 1.14 1.98 -21.34
C ILE A 147 2.20 0.89 -21.42
N ASP A 148 3.01 0.87 -22.49
CA ASP A 148 4.07 -0.13 -22.68
C ASP A 148 5.08 -0.16 -21.53
N GLN A 149 5.43 1.01 -20.97
CA GLN A 149 6.29 1.11 -19.80
C GLN A 149 5.65 0.58 -18.51
N GLN A 150 4.32 0.64 -18.41
CA GLN A 150 3.56 0.18 -17.24
C GLN A 150 3.19 -1.31 -17.31
N ARG A 151 3.09 -1.92 -18.50
CA ARG A 151 2.73 -3.35 -18.63
C ARG A 151 3.56 -4.27 -17.73
N PRO A 152 4.91 -4.14 -17.65
CA PRO A 152 5.69 -4.98 -16.77
C PRO A 152 5.31 -4.80 -15.31
N GLN A 153 5.05 -3.56 -14.86
CA GLN A 153 4.63 -3.26 -13.48
C GLN A 153 3.26 -3.85 -13.16
N LEU A 154 2.35 -3.84 -14.14
CA LEU A 154 1.02 -4.39 -13.97
C LEU A 154 1.04 -5.93 -13.92
N ILE A 155 1.83 -6.59 -14.79
CA ILE A 155 2.06 -8.03 -14.70
C ILE A 155 2.71 -8.37 -13.34
N ASP A 156 3.69 -7.58 -12.92
CA ASP A 156 4.41 -7.74 -11.67
C ASP A 156 3.49 -7.65 -10.43
N HIS A 157 2.50 -6.76 -10.49
CA HIS A 157 1.44 -6.67 -9.49
C HIS A 157 0.65 -7.99 -9.36
N PHE A 158 0.18 -8.56 -10.47
CA PHE A 158 -0.54 -9.85 -10.43
C PHE A 158 0.34 -11.01 -9.95
N ILE A 159 1.62 -11.01 -10.31
CA ILE A 159 2.59 -12.00 -9.82
C ILE A 159 2.74 -11.89 -8.31
N THR A 160 2.98 -10.69 -7.77
CA THR A 160 3.11 -10.43 -6.33
C THR A 160 1.87 -10.90 -5.59
N ARG A 161 0.70 -10.50 -6.06
CA ARG A 161 -0.60 -10.89 -5.49
C ARG A 161 -0.75 -12.41 -5.48
N THR A 162 -0.41 -13.07 -6.58
CA THR A 162 -0.48 -14.54 -6.69
C THR A 162 0.44 -15.23 -5.71
N LEU A 163 1.69 -14.77 -5.57
CA LEU A 163 2.66 -15.32 -4.61
C LEU A 163 2.14 -15.16 -3.17
N LEU A 164 1.63 -13.99 -2.80
CA LEU A 164 1.08 -13.73 -1.47
C LEU A 164 -0.15 -14.60 -1.19
N MET A 165 -1.05 -14.75 -2.16
CA MET A 165 -2.23 -15.62 -2.02
C MET A 165 -1.86 -17.10 -1.88
N GLN A 166 -0.76 -17.53 -2.51
CA GLN A 166 -0.24 -18.88 -2.28
C GLN A 166 0.25 -19.07 -0.84
N GLN A 167 0.85 -18.03 -0.25
CA GLN A 167 1.27 -18.08 1.15
C GLN A 167 0.08 -18.06 2.12
N VAL A 168 -0.93 -17.22 1.86
CA VAL A 168 -2.21 -17.24 2.56
C VAL A 168 -2.80 -18.66 2.59
N ALA A 169 -2.85 -19.32 1.42
CA ALA A 169 -3.35 -20.68 1.30
C ALA A 169 -2.47 -21.71 2.01
N GLN A 170 -1.15 -21.54 1.98
CA GLN A 170 -0.18 -22.40 2.65
C GLN A 170 -0.30 -22.32 4.18
N GLU A 171 -0.54 -21.15 4.73
CA GLU A 171 -0.76 -20.93 6.17
C GLU A 171 -2.18 -21.25 6.62
N GLY A 172 -3.10 -21.43 5.67
CA GLY A 172 -4.50 -21.75 5.96
C GLY A 172 -5.27 -20.57 6.55
N ILE A 173 -4.89 -19.34 6.19
CA ILE A 173 -5.56 -18.12 6.63
C ILE A 173 -6.94 -18.03 5.98
N THR A 174 -7.96 -17.76 6.80
CA THR A 174 -9.35 -17.66 6.35
C THR A 174 -10.02 -16.45 6.99
N ILE A 175 -10.61 -15.59 6.17
CA ILE A 175 -11.34 -14.41 6.63
C ILE A 175 -12.83 -14.74 6.80
N GLY A 176 -13.36 -14.43 7.98
CA GLY A 176 -14.77 -14.60 8.29
C GLY A 176 -15.64 -13.52 7.66
N ASP A 177 -16.89 -13.85 7.36
CA ASP A 177 -17.83 -12.93 6.72
C ASP A 177 -18.06 -11.65 7.56
N ASP A 178 -18.04 -11.76 8.90
CA ASP A 178 -18.16 -10.61 9.80
C ASP A 178 -17.04 -9.57 9.61
N GLN A 179 -15.81 -10.00 9.31
CA GLN A 179 -14.67 -9.10 9.06
C GLN A 179 -14.83 -8.36 7.73
N ILE A 180 -15.40 -9.05 6.73
CA ILE A 180 -15.67 -8.46 5.41
C ILE A 180 -16.78 -7.44 5.53
N ASP A 181 -17.84 -7.75 6.28
CA ASP A 181 -18.96 -6.83 6.53
C ASP A 181 -18.49 -5.58 7.28
N GLU A 182 -17.59 -5.72 8.26
CA GLU A 182 -16.97 -4.59 8.95
C GLU A 182 -16.19 -3.70 7.98
N GLN A 183 -15.40 -4.30 7.08
CA GLN A 183 -14.64 -3.56 6.08
C GLN A 183 -15.55 -2.86 5.05
N ILE A 184 -16.64 -3.51 4.61
CA ILE A 184 -17.67 -2.89 3.76
C ILE A 184 -18.32 -1.70 4.47
N ALA A 185 -18.60 -1.82 5.77
CA ALA A 185 -19.15 -0.72 6.55
C ALA A 185 -18.18 0.48 6.63
N VAL A 186 -16.88 0.23 6.72
CA VAL A 186 -15.84 1.27 6.65
C VAL A 186 -15.88 1.97 5.29
N TYR A 187 -15.89 1.23 4.18
CA TYR A 187 -16.00 1.84 2.85
C TYR A 187 -17.31 2.61 2.68
N SER A 188 -18.43 2.05 3.14
CA SER A 188 -19.75 2.70 3.07
C SER A 188 -19.76 4.05 3.78
N GLN A 189 -19.06 4.19 4.91
CA GLN A 189 -18.92 5.47 5.61
C GLN A 189 -18.13 6.50 4.79
N GLN A 190 -17.10 6.07 4.05
CA GLN A 190 -16.30 6.96 3.20
C GLN A 190 -17.10 7.50 2.01
N PHE A 191 -17.99 6.68 1.44
CA PHE A 191 -18.87 7.07 0.33
C PHE A 191 -20.20 7.70 0.81
N GLY A 192 -20.42 7.78 2.13
CA GLY A 192 -21.59 8.40 2.76
C GLY A 192 -22.76 7.44 2.96
N SER A 193 -22.89 6.37 2.17
CA SER A 193 -23.77 5.24 2.45
C SER A 193 -23.34 3.98 1.68
N GLU A 194 -23.91 2.85 2.05
CA GLU A 194 -23.72 1.58 1.35
C GLU A 194 -24.32 1.64 -0.08
N GLU A 195 -25.46 2.32 -0.26
CA GLU A 195 -26.03 2.54 -1.59
C GLU A 195 -25.12 3.39 -2.47
N ALA A 196 -24.52 4.45 -1.90
CA ALA A 196 -23.59 5.30 -2.64
C ALA A 196 -22.33 4.52 -3.06
N LEU A 197 -21.81 3.66 -2.18
CA LEU A 197 -20.71 2.75 -2.49
C LEU A 197 -21.06 1.82 -3.66
N TYR A 198 -22.23 1.17 -3.61
CA TYR A 198 -22.64 0.25 -4.66
C TYR A 198 -22.95 0.96 -5.98
N GLU A 199 -23.44 2.20 -5.95
CA GLU A 199 -23.60 3.01 -7.16
C GLU A 199 -22.25 3.29 -7.83
N GLN A 200 -21.19 3.56 -7.06
CA GLN A 200 -19.84 3.71 -7.61
C GLN A 200 -19.30 2.39 -8.18
N LEU A 201 -19.55 1.27 -7.52
CA LEU A 201 -19.15 -0.06 -7.99
C LEU A 201 -19.81 -0.41 -9.33
N ASP A 202 -21.09 -0.10 -9.49
CA ASP A 202 -21.82 -0.29 -10.74
C ASP A 202 -21.25 0.59 -11.87
N GLN A 203 -20.79 1.81 -11.58
CA GLN A 203 -20.16 2.70 -12.57
C GLN A 203 -18.85 2.14 -13.12
N VAL A 204 -18.11 1.40 -12.31
CA VAL A 204 -16.86 0.74 -12.72
C VAL A 204 -17.05 -0.72 -13.13
N GLY A 205 -18.29 -1.19 -13.18
CA GLY A 205 -18.65 -2.54 -13.65
C GLY A 205 -18.30 -3.66 -12.66
N LEU A 206 -18.09 -3.34 -11.38
CA LEU A 206 -17.76 -4.32 -10.34
C LEU A 206 -19.03 -4.75 -9.60
N SER A 207 -19.36 -6.04 -9.66
CA SER A 207 -20.50 -6.57 -8.90
C SER A 207 -20.20 -6.63 -7.40
N ARG A 208 -21.26 -6.66 -6.58
CA ARG A 208 -21.13 -6.83 -5.12
C ARG A 208 -20.41 -8.11 -4.73
N GLU A 209 -20.66 -9.19 -5.46
CA GLU A 209 -20.05 -10.50 -5.21
C GLU A 209 -18.54 -10.47 -5.50
N GLN A 210 -18.14 -9.82 -6.60
CA GLN A 210 -16.74 -9.61 -6.92
C GLN A 210 -16.07 -8.71 -5.88
N PHE A 211 -16.70 -7.59 -5.50
CA PHE A 211 -16.19 -6.70 -4.47
C PHE A 211 -16.01 -7.40 -3.12
N TYR A 212 -16.97 -8.26 -2.73
CA TYR A 212 -16.88 -9.07 -1.52
C TYR A 212 -15.71 -10.05 -1.57
N ALA A 213 -15.50 -10.70 -2.73
CA ALA A 213 -14.36 -11.60 -2.94
C ALA A 213 -13.02 -10.84 -2.88
N GLU A 214 -12.96 -9.65 -3.46
CA GLU A 214 -11.77 -8.79 -3.40
C GLU A 214 -11.41 -8.38 -1.97
N ILE A 215 -12.39 -7.95 -1.17
CA ILE A 215 -12.17 -7.62 0.24
C ILE A 215 -11.66 -8.84 1.00
N ARG A 216 -12.23 -10.02 0.75
CA ARG A 216 -11.78 -11.26 1.39
C ARG A 216 -10.30 -11.53 1.10
N GLU A 217 -9.89 -11.40 -0.16
CA GLU A 217 -8.50 -11.61 -0.56
C GLU A 217 -7.57 -10.54 0.03
N GLU A 218 -7.99 -9.27 0.03
CA GLU A 218 -7.24 -8.17 0.63
C GLU A 218 -6.98 -8.41 2.13
N LEU A 219 -8.04 -8.73 2.88
CA LEU A 219 -7.94 -9.00 4.31
C LEU A 219 -7.08 -10.23 4.60
N ALA A 220 -7.16 -11.27 3.77
CA ALA A 220 -6.37 -12.48 3.94
C ALA A 220 -4.88 -12.21 3.74
N VAL A 221 -4.52 -11.43 2.72
CA VAL A 221 -3.13 -11.03 2.49
C VAL A 221 -2.66 -10.07 3.60
N GLN A 222 -3.52 -9.17 4.06
CA GLN A 222 -3.20 -8.29 5.18
C GLN A 222 -2.85 -9.10 6.43
N GLU A 223 -3.70 -10.06 6.81
CA GLU A 223 -3.49 -10.93 7.97
C GLU A 223 -2.19 -11.75 7.84
N TYR A 224 -1.89 -12.23 6.63
CA TYR A 224 -0.63 -12.90 6.34
C TYR A 224 0.59 -11.99 6.55
N ILE A 225 0.57 -10.76 6.03
CA ILE A 225 1.68 -9.81 6.19
C ILE A 225 1.88 -9.48 7.66
N GLU A 226 0.78 -9.28 8.41
CA GLU A 226 0.79 -9.04 9.86
C GLU A 226 1.48 -10.20 10.59
N ALA A 227 1.05 -11.44 10.33
CA ALA A 227 1.63 -12.65 10.95
C ALA A 227 3.10 -12.86 10.58
N PHE A 228 3.46 -12.56 9.32
CA PHE A 228 4.84 -12.61 8.85
C PHE A 228 5.72 -11.61 9.59
N LEU A 229 5.31 -10.33 9.68
CA LEU A 229 6.09 -9.28 10.35
C LEU A 229 6.25 -9.56 11.85
N ASP A 230 5.20 -10.05 12.52
CA ASP A 230 5.22 -10.53 13.90
C ASP A 230 6.30 -11.61 14.16
N THR A 231 6.63 -12.38 13.12
CA THR A 231 7.60 -13.47 13.17
C THR A 231 8.99 -13.04 12.69
N ALA A 232 9.04 -12.17 11.68
CA ALA A 232 10.27 -11.72 11.03
C ALA A 232 11.01 -10.65 11.83
N LEU A 233 10.28 -9.81 12.58
CA LEU A 233 10.83 -8.72 13.37
C LEU A 233 10.63 -8.99 14.87
N SER A 234 11.73 -8.98 15.62
CA SER A 234 11.70 -9.04 17.07
C SER A 234 11.58 -7.65 17.70
N ASP A 235 11.21 -7.58 18.98
CA ASP A 235 11.20 -6.31 19.72
C ASP A 235 12.58 -5.61 19.65
N ALA A 236 13.67 -6.37 19.62
CA ALA A 236 15.02 -5.83 19.52
C ALA A 236 15.32 -5.19 18.15
N ASP A 237 14.68 -5.66 17.07
CA ASP A 237 14.82 -5.06 15.73
C ASP A 237 14.06 -3.73 15.62
N LEU A 238 13.14 -3.49 16.57
CA LEU A 238 12.30 -2.29 16.69
C LEU A 238 12.71 -1.37 17.84
N GLU A 239 13.84 -1.66 18.50
CA GLU A 239 14.47 -0.78 19.49
C GLU A 239 15.52 0.09 18.82
N PHE A 240 15.25 1.39 18.73
CA PHE A 240 16.15 2.35 18.08
C PHE A 240 16.96 3.13 19.11
N SER A 241 18.25 3.29 18.82
CA SER A 241 19.14 4.10 19.66
C SER A 241 18.80 5.60 19.55
N GLU A 242 19.17 6.37 20.58
CA GLU A 242 19.04 7.84 20.51
C GLU A 242 19.89 8.42 19.36
N GLU A 243 21.03 7.80 19.06
CA GLU A 243 21.91 8.20 17.96
C GLU A 243 21.21 8.04 16.61
N GLU A 244 20.63 6.88 16.30
CA GLU A 244 19.86 6.67 15.05
C GLU A 244 18.69 7.65 14.91
N LEU A 245 17.96 7.88 16.01
CA LEU A 245 16.84 8.82 16.00
C LEU A 245 17.33 10.26 15.76
N ARG A 246 18.46 10.66 16.36
CA ARG A 246 19.05 11.99 16.14
C ARG A 246 19.57 12.15 14.73
N GLU A 247 20.27 11.15 14.19
CA GLU A 247 20.74 11.16 12.80
C GLU A 247 19.58 11.36 11.82
N MET A 248 18.49 10.61 12.01
CA MET A 248 17.31 10.77 11.17
C MET A 248 16.67 12.16 11.31
N TYR A 249 16.57 12.68 12.52
CA TYR A 249 16.04 14.03 12.76
C TYR A 249 16.88 15.11 12.06
N GLU A 250 18.21 15.02 12.18
CA GLU A 250 19.13 15.95 11.52
C GLU A 250 19.06 15.85 10.00
N MET A 251 19.00 14.64 9.45
CA MET A 251 18.82 14.41 8.02
C MET A 251 17.51 15.04 7.50
N GLN A 252 16.41 14.88 8.23
CA GLN A 252 15.12 15.48 7.87
C GLN A 252 15.19 17.01 7.88
N GLN A 253 15.81 17.60 8.90
CA GLN A 253 16.02 19.06 8.99
C GLN A 253 16.86 19.57 7.81
N GLN A 254 17.91 18.84 7.43
CA GLN A 254 18.76 19.19 6.30
C GLN A 254 17.99 19.12 4.97
N MET A 255 17.22 18.05 4.75
CA MET A 255 16.37 17.88 3.57
C MET A 255 15.33 19.00 3.46
N GLN A 256 14.68 19.36 4.57
CA GLN A 256 13.71 20.45 4.60
C GLN A 256 14.35 21.80 4.27
N GLN A 257 15.55 22.08 4.80
CA GLN A 257 16.30 23.30 4.46
C GLN A 257 16.71 23.34 2.99
N GLN A 258 17.09 22.20 2.39
CA GLN A 258 17.42 22.14 0.97
C GLN A 258 16.19 22.37 0.10
N GLN A 259 15.04 21.79 0.44
CA GLN A 259 13.78 22.04 -0.28
C GLN A 259 13.35 23.50 -0.19
N MET A 260 13.48 24.15 0.97
CA MET A 260 13.18 25.58 1.12
C MET A 260 14.11 26.47 0.28
N GLN A 261 15.40 26.11 0.16
CA GLN A 261 16.35 26.84 -0.69
C GLN A 261 16.04 26.71 -2.18
N GLN A 262 15.53 25.55 -2.62
CA GLN A 262 15.12 25.33 -4.01
C GLN A 262 13.80 26.02 -4.37
N GLN A 263 12.94 26.28 -3.38
CA GLN A 263 11.67 26.99 -3.56
C GLN A 263 11.80 28.52 -3.42
N MET A 264 12.96 29.04 -2.99
CA MET A 264 13.20 30.48 -3.04
C MET A 264 13.34 30.94 -4.51
N PRO A 265 12.51 31.88 -4.99
CA PRO A 265 12.68 32.42 -6.32
C PRO A 265 14.07 33.04 -6.41
N GLN A 266 14.82 32.67 -7.46
CA GLN A 266 16.04 33.38 -7.85
C GLN A 266 15.65 34.85 -8.05
N GLN A 267 15.92 35.69 -7.04
CA GLN A 267 15.69 37.12 -7.18
C GLN A 267 16.59 37.65 -8.30
N PRO A 268 16.06 38.46 -9.22
CA PRO A 268 16.82 38.99 -10.36
C PRO A 268 17.97 39.91 -9.96
#